data_AF-A0A9W6VCP1-F1
#
_entry.id   AF-A0A9W6VCP1-F1
#
_cell.length_a   1.000
_cell.length_b   1.000
_cell.length_c   1.000
_cell.angle_alpha   90.00
_cell.angle_beta   90.00
_cell.angle_gamma   90.00
#
_symmetry.space_group_name_H-M   'P 1'
#
loop_
_entity.id
_entity.type
_entity.pdbx_description
1 polymer ?
#
loop_
_entity_poly.entity_id
_entity_poly.type
_entity_poly.pdbx_seq_one_letter_code
_entity_poly.pdbx_strand_id
1 'polypeptide(L)'
;MSEMDTSRRRLSGGKSIDTEELSGRTFPYQFDRSVVEDVDLNAATPGEDLNWLEDVTLMTEDGVNAVFDRYTNAFLKIYFDIPEGREDEYARKVLIKHLQEGNSYGIWLKRRHAKFAQPELGSWRPDSETVGEDWTPPVLDGWRPSGH
;
A
#
# COMPACT_ATOMS: atom_id res chain seq x y z
N MET A 1 15.58 -19.65 5.30
CA MET A 1 14.98 -18.32 5.51
C MET A 1 16.13 -17.35 5.57
N SER A 2 16.28 -16.49 4.56
CA SER A 2 17.35 -15.47 4.53
C SER A 2 17.07 -14.45 5.64
N GLU A 3 18.07 -14.12 6.43
CA GLU A 3 18.00 -13.07 7.44
C GLU A 3 17.87 -11.72 6.71
N MET A 4 16.76 -11.00 6.89
CA MET A 4 16.55 -9.70 6.25
C MET A 4 17.44 -8.65 6.93
N ASP A 5 18.35 -8.03 6.17
CA ASP A 5 19.18 -6.92 6.65
C ASP A 5 18.32 -5.66 6.83
N THR A 6 17.98 -5.34 8.08
CA THR A 6 17.18 -4.18 8.46
C THR A 6 18.04 -2.97 8.86
N SER A 7 19.37 -3.06 8.74
CA SER A 7 20.30 -1.98 9.16
C SER A 7 20.08 -0.66 8.42
N ARG A 8 19.44 -0.71 7.23
CA ARG A 8 19.07 0.46 6.43
C ARG A 8 17.78 1.15 6.88
N ARG A 9 17.01 0.55 7.80
CA ARG A 9 15.75 1.11 8.28
C ARG A 9 15.99 2.42 9.04
N ARG A 10 15.46 3.52 8.51
CA ARG A 10 15.29 4.76 9.24
C ARG A 10 13.80 5.03 9.36
N LEU A 11 13.28 4.89 10.59
CA LEU A 11 11.94 5.38 10.91
C LEU A 11 11.90 6.87 10.53
N SER A 12 10.84 7.28 9.83
CA SER A 12 10.68 8.67 9.40
C SER A 12 10.76 9.60 10.61
N GLY A 13 11.49 10.70 10.45
CA GLY A 13 11.54 11.78 11.44
C GLY A 13 10.58 12.93 11.10
N GLY A 14 9.76 12.82 10.05
CA GLY A 14 9.13 13.96 9.41
C GLY A 14 7.79 13.71 8.70
N LYS A 15 6.95 14.75 8.78
CA LYS A 15 5.77 15.23 8.00
C LYS A 15 4.86 14.29 7.20
N SER A 16 5.31 13.17 6.65
CA SER A 16 4.47 12.25 5.85
C SER A 16 4.23 10.94 6.60
N ILE A 17 3.30 10.13 6.10
CA ILE A 17 2.92 8.86 6.74
C ILE A 17 3.65 7.71 6.04
N ASP A 18 4.35 6.88 6.81
CA ASP A 18 5.10 5.72 6.33
C ASP A 18 4.29 4.43 6.52
N THR A 19 4.27 3.58 5.50
CA THR A 19 3.61 2.27 5.56
C THR A 19 4.21 1.38 6.66
N GLU A 20 5.52 1.45 6.90
CA GLU A 20 6.17 0.70 7.97
C GLU A 20 5.75 1.17 9.36
N GLU A 21 5.49 2.47 9.53
CA GLU A 21 5.02 3.05 10.77
C GLU A 21 3.57 2.64 11.03
N LEU A 22 2.70 2.80 10.02
CA LEU A 22 1.29 2.43 10.13
C LEU A 22 1.08 0.93 10.38
N SER A 23 1.86 0.09 9.69
CA SER A 23 1.72 -1.37 9.80
C SER A 23 2.53 -1.97 10.96
N GLY A 24 3.44 -1.19 11.56
CA GLY A 24 4.35 -1.65 12.62
C GLY A 24 5.36 -2.71 12.17
N ARG A 25 5.49 -2.94 10.85
CA ARG A 25 6.35 -3.98 10.28
C ARG A 25 6.98 -3.54 8.98
N THR A 26 7.96 -4.30 8.52
CA THR A 26 8.58 -4.13 7.22
C THR A 26 8.25 -5.31 6.32
N PHE A 27 8.53 -5.18 5.03
CA PHE A 27 8.20 -6.20 4.03
C PHE A 27 9.42 -6.59 3.19
N PRO A 28 9.55 -7.88 2.79
CA PRO A 28 10.71 -8.35 2.03
C PRO A 28 10.98 -7.56 0.74
N TYR A 29 9.93 -7.20 0.01
CA TYR A 29 10.01 -6.43 -1.24
C TYR A 29 10.48 -4.98 -1.06
N GLN A 30 10.71 -4.52 0.16
CA GLN A 30 11.38 -3.23 0.39
C GLN A 30 12.91 -3.38 0.34
N PHE A 31 13.46 -4.58 0.58
CA PHE A 31 14.89 -4.79 0.76
C PHE A 31 15.51 -5.71 -0.30
N ASP A 32 14.71 -6.58 -0.91
CA ASP A 32 15.19 -7.53 -1.90
C ASP A 32 14.51 -7.28 -3.25
N ARG A 33 15.30 -6.86 -4.23
CA ARG A 33 14.82 -6.62 -5.60
C ARG A 33 14.27 -7.91 -6.23
N SER A 34 14.86 -9.06 -5.93
CA SER A 34 14.53 -10.32 -6.60
C SER A 34 13.09 -10.78 -6.32
N VAL A 35 12.50 -10.37 -5.19
CA VAL A 35 11.12 -10.75 -4.85
C VAL A 35 10.04 -9.96 -5.61
N VAL A 36 10.45 -8.99 -6.43
CA VAL A 36 9.55 -8.22 -7.31
C VAL A 36 9.91 -8.33 -8.79
N GLU A 37 11.00 -9.01 -9.15
CA GLU A 37 11.47 -9.09 -10.54
C GLU A 37 10.46 -9.79 -11.46
N ASP A 38 9.74 -10.78 -10.94
CA ASP A 38 8.76 -11.62 -11.63
C ASP A 38 7.34 -11.04 -11.64
N VAL A 39 7.12 -9.87 -11.03
CA VAL A 39 5.82 -9.20 -11.06
C VAL A 39 5.50 -8.76 -12.49
N ASP A 40 4.50 -9.40 -13.07
CA ASP A 40 3.96 -9.05 -14.38
C ASP A 40 2.99 -7.86 -14.24
N LEU A 41 3.47 -6.66 -14.59
CA LEU A 41 2.69 -5.44 -14.54
C LEU A 41 1.50 -5.47 -15.51
N ASN A 42 1.66 -6.06 -16.70
CA ASN A 42 0.58 -6.14 -17.69
C ASN A 42 -0.53 -7.07 -17.21
N ALA A 43 -0.17 -8.22 -16.64
CA ALA A 43 -1.14 -9.14 -16.05
C ALA A 43 -1.80 -8.56 -14.78
N ALA A 44 -1.09 -7.72 -14.02
CA ALA A 44 -1.62 -7.01 -12.86
C ALA A 44 -2.57 -5.86 -13.24
N THR A 45 -2.58 -5.42 -14.51
CA THR A 45 -3.52 -4.45 -15.09
C THR A 45 -4.37 -5.04 -16.20
N PRO A 46 -5.29 -5.96 -15.90
CA PRO A 46 -6.21 -6.43 -16.91
C PRO A 46 -7.23 -5.31 -17.23
N GLY A 47 -7.09 -4.68 -18.40
CA GLY A 47 -8.03 -3.66 -18.89
C GLY A 47 -7.45 -2.82 -20.04
N GLU A 48 -8.31 -2.16 -20.82
CA GLU A 48 -7.89 -1.20 -21.86
C GLU A 48 -7.41 0.15 -21.26
N ASP A 49 -7.64 0.36 -19.96
CA ASP A 49 -7.38 1.60 -19.25
C ASP A 49 -6.15 1.46 -18.32
N LEU A 50 -4.95 1.59 -18.92
CA LEU A 50 -3.64 1.55 -18.25
C LEU A 50 -3.36 2.80 -17.38
N ASN A 51 -4.25 3.80 -17.40
CA ASN A 51 -3.97 5.15 -16.88
C ASN A 51 -3.57 5.17 -15.39
N TRP A 52 -4.02 4.22 -14.57
CA TRP A 52 -3.78 4.31 -13.13
C TRP A 52 -2.36 3.87 -12.70
N LEU A 53 -1.71 2.97 -13.43
CA LEU A 53 -0.32 2.57 -13.15
C LEU A 53 0.68 3.49 -13.82
N GLU A 54 0.32 4.13 -14.93
CA GLU A 54 1.15 5.16 -15.57
C GLU A 54 1.45 6.31 -14.60
N ASP A 55 0.45 6.70 -13.80
CA ASP A 55 0.56 7.72 -12.74
C ASP A 55 1.42 7.29 -11.53
N VAL A 56 1.81 6.02 -11.44
CA VAL A 56 2.71 5.54 -10.38
C VAL A 56 4.16 5.74 -10.83
N THR A 57 4.85 6.66 -10.16
CA THR A 57 6.25 6.98 -10.40
C THR A 57 7.10 6.78 -9.15
N LEU A 58 8.41 6.63 -9.34
CA LEU A 58 9.35 6.62 -8.22
C LEU A 58 9.38 8.01 -7.58
N MET A 59 9.24 8.04 -6.27
CA MET A 59 9.35 9.25 -5.45
C MET A 59 10.49 9.09 -4.45
N THR A 60 10.73 10.14 -3.66
CA THR A 60 11.73 10.13 -2.60
C THR A 60 11.09 10.63 -1.32
N GLU A 61 11.22 9.85 -0.25
CA GLU A 61 10.76 10.18 1.10
C GLU A 61 11.93 10.05 2.08
N ASP A 62 12.21 11.09 2.86
CA ASP A 62 13.36 11.15 3.77
C ASP A 62 14.73 10.82 3.11
N GLY A 63 14.87 11.11 1.82
CA GLY A 63 16.08 10.77 1.04
C GLY A 63 16.17 9.29 0.66
N VAL A 64 15.10 8.53 0.84
CA VAL A 64 14.97 7.12 0.44
C VAL A 64 14.00 7.01 -0.73
N ASN A 65 14.32 6.17 -1.70
CA ASN A 65 13.39 5.82 -2.78
C ASN A 65 12.07 5.31 -2.21
N ALA A 66 10.94 5.75 -2.75
CA ALA A 66 9.63 5.36 -2.25
C ALA A 66 8.57 5.36 -3.36
N VAL A 67 7.50 4.60 -3.14
CA VAL A 67 6.30 4.63 -3.96
C VAL A 67 5.10 4.97 -3.08
N PHE A 68 4.16 5.77 -3.59
CA PHE A 68 2.98 6.19 -2.84
C PHE A 68 1.85 5.16 -2.98
N ASP A 69 1.38 4.61 -1.86
CA ASP A 69 0.16 3.80 -1.82
C ASP A 69 -1.06 4.71 -1.59
N ARG A 70 -1.86 4.90 -2.64
CA ARG A 70 -3.09 5.71 -2.59
C ARG A 70 -4.16 5.13 -1.67
N TYR A 71 -4.19 3.81 -1.45
CA TYR A 71 -5.17 3.22 -0.54
C TYR A 71 -4.88 3.62 0.91
N THR A 72 -3.62 3.55 1.31
CA THR A 72 -3.19 3.90 2.66
C THR A 72 -2.94 5.42 2.82
N ASN A 73 -2.72 6.14 1.73
CA ASN A 73 -2.17 7.51 1.71
C ASN A 73 -0.82 7.59 2.44
N ALA A 74 0.05 6.60 2.18
CA ALA A 74 1.35 6.49 2.82
C ALA A 74 2.43 6.13 1.80
N PHE A 75 3.68 6.48 2.12
CA PHE A 75 4.83 6.06 1.34
C PHE A 75 5.27 4.65 1.74
N LEU A 76 5.67 3.86 0.74
CA LEU A 76 6.33 2.58 0.90
C LEU A 76 7.78 2.73 0.41
N LYS A 77 8.72 2.71 1.36
CA LYS A 77 10.16 2.88 1.07
C LYS A 77 10.76 1.65 0.39
N ILE A 78 11.72 1.90 -0.49
CA ILE A 78 12.49 0.95 -1.28
C ILE A 78 13.97 1.16 -0.93
N TYR A 79 14.58 0.15 -0.31
CA TYR A 79 15.94 0.20 0.25
C TYR A 79 17.00 -0.51 -0.60
N PHE A 80 16.60 -1.20 -1.67
CA PHE A 80 17.50 -1.80 -2.64
C PHE A 80 17.84 -0.83 -3.78
N ASP A 81 18.96 -1.09 -4.45
CA ASP A 81 19.39 -0.30 -5.60
C ASP A 81 18.51 -0.60 -6.83
N ILE A 82 17.92 0.44 -7.40
CA ILE A 82 17.09 0.33 -8.59
C ILE A 82 17.98 0.55 -9.82
N PRO A 83 17.94 -0.33 -10.84
CA PRO A 83 18.67 -0.12 -12.09
C PRO A 83 18.26 1.20 -12.78
N GLU A 84 19.26 1.94 -13.26
CA GLU A 84 19.05 3.19 -14.00
C GLU A 84 18.12 2.99 -15.20
N GLY A 85 17.16 3.89 -15.37
CA GLY A 85 16.15 3.83 -16.44
C GLY A 85 15.00 2.86 -16.17
N ARG A 86 14.93 2.25 -14.98
CA ARG A 86 13.85 1.33 -14.55
C ARG A 86 13.17 1.78 -13.25
N GLU A 87 13.35 3.03 -12.85
CA GLU A 87 12.89 3.63 -11.60
C GLU A 87 11.39 3.43 -11.40
N ASP A 88 10.58 3.92 -12.34
CA ASP A 88 9.13 3.81 -12.26
C ASP A 88 8.66 2.35 -12.39
N GLU A 89 9.34 1.53 -13.19
CA GLU A 89 9.01 0.12 -13.30
C GLU A 89 9.12 -0.58 -11.93
N TYR A 90 10.21 -0.36 -11.20
CA TYR A 90 10.39 -0.96 -9.88
C TYR A 90 9.47 -0.35 -8.83
N ALA A 91 9.17 0.96 -8.89
CA ALA A 91 8.16 1.57 -8.03
C ALA A 91 6.80 0.87 -8.20
N ARG A 92 6.37 0.68 -9.45
CA ARG A 92 5.13 -0.04 -9.79
C ARG A 92 5.14 -1.49 -9.31
N LYS A 93 6.23 -2.22 -9.54
CA LYS A 93 6.37 -3.62 -9.13
C LYS A 93 6.30 -3.78 -7.61
N VAL A 94 6.96 -2.91 -6.85
CA VAL A 94 6.90 -2.90 -5.39
C VAL A 94 5.47 -2.62 -4.91
N LEU A 95 4.80 -1.61 -5.48
CA LEU A 95 3.42 -1.31 -5.12
C LEU A 95 2.47 -2.47 -5.46
N ILE A 96 2.59 -3.08 -6.63
CA ILE A 96 1.75 -4.22 -7.03
C ILE A 96 1.99 -5.41 -6.11
N LYS A 97 3.24 -5.74 -5.78
CA LYS A 97 3.55 -6.80 -4.82
C LYS A 97 2.91 -6.52 -3.46
N HIS A 98 3.02 -5.29 -2.97
CA HIS A 98 2.40 -4.84 -1.72
C HIS A 98 0.87 -5.03 -1.72
N LEU A 99 0.20 -4.68 -2.82
CA LEU A 99 -1.24 -4.82 -2.98
C LEU A 99 -1.67 -6.29 -3.12
N GLN A 100 -0.96 -7.09 -3.92
CA GLN A 100 -1.24 -8.52 -4.12
C GLN A 100 -1.10 -9.34 -2.84
N GLU A 101 -0.17 -8.97 -1.97
CA GLU A 101 -0.01 -9.60 -0.66
C GLU A 101 -1.00 -9.08 0.40
N GLY A 102 -1.88 -8.15 0.04
CA GLY A 102 -2.90 -7.60 0.94
C GLY A 102 -2.30 -6.77 2.09
N ASN A 103 -1.13 -6.17 1.86
CA ASN A 103 -0.37 -5.48 2.89
C ASN A 103 -0.74 -3.99 3.02
N SER A 104 -1.55 -3.46 2.10
CA SER A 104 -2.04 -2.07 2.16
C SER A 104 -3.05 -1.90 3.29
N TYR A 105 -2.67 -1.09 4.26
CA TYR A 105 -3.46 -0.87 5.48
C TYR A 105 -4.78 -0.15 5.19
N GLY A 106 -4.82 0.73 4.19
CA GLY A 106 -6.05 1.39 3.76
C GLY A 106 -7.14 0.43 3.30
N ILE A 107 -6.77 -0.65 2.61
CA ILE A 107 -7.71 -1.70 2.19
C ILE A 107 -8.28 -2.43 3.42
N TRP A 108 -7.44 -2.76 4.41
CA TRP A 108 -7.88 -3.36 5.67
C TRP A 108 -8.85 -2.48 6.45
N LEU A 109 -8.53 -1.19 6.58
CA LEU A 109 -9.40 -0.23 7.26
C LEU A 109 -10.74 -0.11 6.55
N LYS A 110 -10.74 -0.12 5.21
CA LYS A 110 -11.95 -0.05 4.41
C LYS A 110 -12.88 -1.24 4.69
N ARG A 111 -12.37 -2.47 4.74
CA ARG A 111 -13.16 -3.66 5.14
C ARG A 111 -13.88 -3.46 6.48
N ARG A 112 -13.17 -2.90 7.47
CA ARG A 112 -13.67 -2.80 8.84
C ARG A 112 -14.59 -1.60 9.08
N HIS A 113 -14.35 -0.50 8.38
CA HIS A 113 -14.90 0.82 8.71
C HIS A 113 -15.69 1.50 7.59
N ALA A 114 -15.75 0.91 6.38
CA ALA A 114 -16.63 1.42 5.33
C ALA A 114 -18.07 1.48 5.84
N LYS A 115 -18.67 2.67 5.83
CA LYS A 115 -20.05 2.90 6.28
C LYS A 115 -21.10 2.74 5.18
N PHE A 116 -20.64 2.79 3.93
CA PHE A 116 -21.48 2.72 2.75
C PHE A 116 -20.90 1.68 1.81
N ALA A 117 -21.81 0.92 1.18
CA ALA A 117 -21.49 -0.08 0.17
C ALA A 117 -20.63 0.53 -0.94
N GLN A 118 -19.48 -0.08 -1.19
CA GLN A 118 -18.53 0.34 -2.22
C GLN A 118 -17.61 -0.83 -2.59
N PRO A 119 -17.08 -0.88 -3.82
CA PRO A 119 -16.05 -1.86 -4.18
C PRO A 119 -14.84 -1.71 -3.26
N GLU A 120 -14.30 -2.81 -2.72
CA GLU A 120 -13.10 -2.83 -1.89
C GLU A 120 -11.87 -2.28 -2.61
N LEU A 121 -11.53 -2.92 -3.73
CA LEU A 121 -10.57 -2.47 -4.70
C LEU A 121 -11.33 -1.63 -5.73
N GLY A 122 -10.66 -0.68 -6.40
CA GLY A 122 -11.34 0.23 -7.33
C GLY A 122 -11.90 -0.51 -8.55
N SER A 123 -12.37 0.23 -9.55
CA SER A 123 -12.94 -0.33 -10.80
C SER A 123 -11.99 -1.19 -11.64
N TRP A 124 -10.72 -1.31 -11.28
CA TRP A 124 -9.69 -2.07 -12.00
C TRP A 124 -9.67 -3.57 -11.66
N ARG A 125 -10.47 -4.00 -10.68
CA ARG A 125 -10.69 -5.41 -10.38
C ARG A 125 -12.16 -5.77 -10.57
N PRO A 126 -12.53 -6.48 -11.66
CA PRO A 126 -13.93 -6.79 -11.99
C PRO A 126 -14.65 -7.60 -10.91
N ASP A 127 -13.90 -8.41 -10.15
CA ASP A 127 -14.37 -9.28 -9.08
C ASP A 127 -14.13 -8.69 -7.69
N SER A 128 -13.92 -7.37 -7.57
CA SER A 128 -13.74 -6.74 -6.26
C SER A 128 -15.00 -6.92 -5.40
N GLU A 129 -14.82 -7.44 -4.19
CA GLU A 129 -15.87 -7.56 -3.19
C GLU A 129 -16.47 -6.18 -2.85
N THR A 130 -17.76 -6.15 -2.50
CA THR A 130 -18.41 -4.97 -1.93
C THR A 130 -18.19 -4.96 -0.42
N VAL A 131 -17.76 -3.82 0.13
CA VAL A 131 -17.57 -3.62 1.58
C VAL A 131 -18.48 -2.51 2.09
N GLY A 132 -18.83 -2.57 3.37
CA GLY A 132 -19.64 -1.55 4.04
C GLY A 132 -21.15 -1.73 3.93
N GLU A 133 -21.63 -2.94 3.60
CA GLU A 133 -23.05 -3.30 3.60
C GLU A 133 -23.61 -3.45 5.02
N ASP A 134 -22.79 -3.95 5.97
CA ASP A 134 -23.20 -4.33 7.32
C ASP A 134 -22.52 -3.49 8.42
N TRP A 135 -22.23 -2.22 8.16
CA TRP A 135 -21.54 -1.39 9.15
C TRP A 135 -22.40 -1.16 10.40
N THR A 136 -21.81 -1.41 11.56
CA THR A 136 -22.41 -1.11 12.86
C THR A 136 -21.59 -0.06 13.60
N PRO A 137 -22.24 0.93 14.25
CA PRO A 137 -21.52 1.91 15.07
C PRO A 137 -20.71 1.23 16.18
N PRO A 138 -19.45 1.65 16.41
CA PRO A 138 -18.72 1.19 17.59
C PRO A 138 -19.46 1.64 18.85
N VAL A 139 -19.75 0.71 19.75
CA VAL A 139 -20.32 0.98 21.06
C VAL A 139 -19.15 1.13 22.03
N LEU A 140 -19.06 2.29 22.70
CA LEU A 140 -18.12 2.52 23.78
C LEU A 140 -18.80 2.17 25.10
N ASP A 141 -18.36 1.09 25.74
CA ASP A 141 -18.91 0.66 27.02
C ASP A 141 -18.81 1.76 28.07
N GLY A 142 -19.95 2.09 28.69
CA GLY A 142 -20.05 3.13 29.71
C GLY A 142 -20.10 4.57 29.18
N TRP A 143 -19.92 4.79 27.88
CA TRP A 143 -20.07 6.13 27.28
C TRP A 143 -21.54 6.39 26.94
N ARG A 144 -22.07 7.50 27.47
CA ARG A 144 -23.38 8.04 27.06
C ARG A 144 -23.15 9.38 26.36
N PRO A 145 -23.82 9.65 25.24
CA PRO A 145 -23.80 10.99 24.66
C PRO A 145 -24.21 12.00 25.72
N SER A 146 -23.40 13.03 25.96
CA SER A 146 -23.86 14.18 26.73
C SER A 146 -25.03 14.79 25.96
N GLY A 147 -26.22 14.81 26.54
CA GLY A 147 -27.38 15.43 25.91
C GLY A 147 -27.02 16.84 25.46
N HIS A 148 -27.22 17.12 24.16
CA HIS A 148 -27.10 18.46 23.59
C HIS A 148 -28.17 19.38 24.16
#